data_AF-A0A5Y4VIL9-F1
#
_entry.id   AF-A0A5Y4VIL9-F1
#
_cell.length_a   1.000
_cell.length_b   1.000
_cell.length_c   1.000
_cell.angle_alpha   90.00
_cell.angle_beta   90.00
_cell.angle_gamma   90.00
#
_symmetry.space_group_name_H-M   'P 1'
#
loop_
_entity.id
_entity.type
_entity.pdbx_description
1 polymer ?
#
loop_
_entity_poly.entity_id
_entity_poly.type
_entity_poly.pdbx_seq_one_letter_code
_entity_poly.pdbx_strand_id
1 'polypeptide(L)' 'MNETLNALICRHARNLLLAQGWPEETDVDQRNPNYPGWISIYVRLDAPRLATLLINRHGGVLPPLLASAIQRLTGTG' A
#
# COMPACT_ATOMS: atom_id res chain seq x y z
N MET A 1 12.85 -10.65 21.63
CA MET A 1 12.11 -9.73 20.74
C MET A 1 12.87 -8.41 20.68
N ASN A 2 13.29 -7.95 19.49
CA ASN A 2 14.06 -6.71 19.35
C ASN A 2 13.12 -5.58 18.90
N GLU A 3 12.61 -4.83 19.87
CA GLU A 3 11.63 -3.76 19.64
C GLU A 3 12.21 -2.61 18.82
N THR A 4 13.49 -2.26 19.05
CA THR A 4 14.17 -1.21 18.28
C THR A 4 14.25 -1.56 16.80
N LEU A 5 14.64 -2.80 16.47
CA LEU A 5 14.70 -3.26 15.08
C LEU A 5 13.32 -3.23 14.42
N ASN A 6 12.30 -3.75 15.11
CA ASN A 6 10.93 -3.78 14.59
C ASN A 6 10.39 -2.35 14.34
N ALA A 7 10.64 -1.42 15.26
CA ALA A 7 10.25 -0.01 15.08
C ALA A 7 10.95 0.64 13.87
N LEU A 8 12.24 0.35 13.66
CA LEU A 8 12.98 0.83 12.49
C LEU A 8 12.43 0.25 11.18
N ILE A 9 12.07 -1.04 11.16
CA ILE A 9 11.46 -1.70 10.01
C ILE A 9 10.11 -1.04 9.69
N CYS A 10 9.22 -0.87 10.67
CA CYS A 10 7.93 -0.22 10.44
C CYS A 10 8.10 1.22 9.94
N ARG A 11 9.04 1.99 10.50
CA ARG A 11 9.33 3.36 10.04
C ARG A 11 9.86 3.37 8.60
N HIS A 12 10.77 2.47 8.27
CA HIS A 12 11.31 2.37 6.92
C HIS A 12 10.23 1.97 5.90
N ALA A 13 9.40 0.99 6.25
CA ALA A 13 8.27 0.56 5.42
C ALA A 13 7.29 1.71 5.16
N ARG A 14 6.90 2.49 6.18
CA ARG A 14 6.06 3.68 6.01
C ARG A 14 6.68 4.69 5.04
N ASN A 15 7.98 4.99 5.19
CA ASN A 15 8.67 5.90 4.27
C ASN A 15 8.68 5.39 2.81
N LEU A 16 8.87 4.08 2.60
CA LEU A 16 8.81 3.47 1.26
C LEU A 16 7.41 3.54 0.67
N LEU A 17 6.37 3.33 1.47
CA LEU A 17 4.98 3.39 1.04
C LEU A 17 4.61 4.82 0.62
N LEU A 18 4.96 5.82 1.44
CA LEU A 18 4.77 7.23 1.11
C LEU A 18 5.45 7.62 -0.20
N ALA A 19 6.72 7.21 -0.39
CA ALA A 19 7.47 7.47 -1.62
C ALA A 19 6.84 6.81 -2.87
N GLN A 20 6.02 5.77 -2.67
CA GLN A 20 5.28 5.07 -3.73
C GLN A 20 3.84 5.57 -3.88
N GLY A 21 3.48 6.67 -3.22
CA GLY A 21 2.17 7.30 -3.33
C GLY A 21 1.06 6.62 -2.50
N TRP A 22 1.43 5.80 -1.51
CA TRP A 22 0.46 5.32 -0.53
C TRP A 22 0.02 6.47 0.37
N PRO A 23 -1.23 6.46 0.86
CA PRO A 23 -1.70 7.47 1.80
C PRO A 23 -0.94 7.53 3.11
N GLU A 24 -0.93 8.69 3.75
CA GLU A 24 -0.33 8.90 5.07
C GLU A 24 -1.00 8.07 6.17
N GLU A 25 -2.30 7.83 6.07
CA GLU A 25 -3.03 6.96 7.01
C GLU A 25 -2.78 5.45 6.81
N THR A 26 -1.82 5.07 5.97
CA THR A 26 -1.43 3.67 5.79
C THR A 26 -0.73 3.16 7.05
N ASP A 27 -1.30 2.15 7.67
CA ASP A 27 -0.72 1.53 8.85
C ASP A 27 0.21 0.36 8.48
N VAL A 28 1.26 0.19 9.29
CA VAL A 28 2.25 -0.88 9.14
C VAL A 28 2.43 -1.54 10.50
N ASP A 29 2.10 -2.83 10.54
CA ASP A 29 2.20 -3.65 11.74
C ASP A 29 3.25 -4.76 11.58
N GLN A 30 3.98 -5.05 12.65
CA GLN A 30 4.92 -6.15 12.71
C GLN A 30 4.20 -7.41 13.19
N ARG A 31 3.72 -8.21 12.23
CA ARG A 31 2.81 -9.35 12.49
C ARG A 31 3.37 -10.37 13.47
N ASN A 32 4.66 -10.64 13.38
CA ASN A 32 5.37 -11.45 14.37
C ASN A 32 6.68 -10.75 14.75
N PRO A 33 6.81 -10.26 16.00
CA PRO A 33 8.01 -9.59 16.45
C PRO A 33 9.29 -10.45 16.51
N ASN A 34 9.15 -11.78 16.43
CA ASN A 34 10.28 -12.72 16.36
C ASN A 34 10.78 -12.95 14.93
N TYR A 35 10.04 -12.50 13.91
CA TYR A 35 10.42 -12.58 12.49
C TYR A 35 10.47 -11.17 11.90
N PRO A 36 11.52 -10.38 12.18
CA PRO A 36 11.65 -9.02 11.70
C PRO A 36 11.52 -8.95 10.17
N GLY A 37 10.73 -8.00 9.68
CA GLY A 37 10.45 -7.85 8.25
C GLY A 37 9.16 -8.53 7.78
N TRP A 38 8.61 -9.47 8.57
CA TRP A 38 7.23 -9.92 8.34
C TRP A 38 6.24 -8.86 8.83
N ILE A 39 5.87 -7.97 7.92
CA ILE A 39 4.94 -6.87 8.18
C ILE A 39 3.59 -7.09 7.48
N SER A 40 2.55 -6.48 8.04
CA SER A 40 1.23 -6.30 7.41
C SER A 40 1.04 -4.81 7.13
N ILE A 41 0.45 -4.49 5.98
CA ILE A 41 0.13 -3.12 5.57
C ILE A 41 -1.38 -2.99 5.46
N TYR A 42 -1.95 -1.98 6.12
CA TYR A 42 -3.39 -1.74 6.14
C TYR A 42 -3.69 -0.33 5.66
N VAL A 43 -4.64 -0.20 4.74
CA VAL A 43 -5.10 1.11 4.25
C VAL A 43 -6.59 1.03 3.93
N ARG A 44 -7.31 2.12 4.20
CA ARG A 44 -8.70 2.29 3.78
C ARG A 44 -8.72 3.23 2.59
N LEU A 45 -9.27 2.75 1.48
CA LEU A 45 -9.33 3.49 0.22
C LEU A 45 -10.77 3.50 -0.27
N ASP A 46 -11.20 4.64 -0.80
CA ASP A 46 -12.36 4.70 -1.68
C ASP A 46 -11.94 4.25 -3.10
N ALA A 47 -12.92 4.11 -3.99
CA ALA A 47 -12.67 3.67 -5.37
C ALA A 47 -11.67 4.57 -6.12
N PRO A 48 -11.77 5.92 -6.09
CA PRO A 48 -10.80 6.78 -6.76
C PRO A 48 -9.38 6.68 -6.23
N ARG A 49 -9.20 6.60 -4.90
CA ARG A 49 -7.87 6.48 -4.29
C ARG A 49 -7.26 5.12 -4.56
N LEU A 50 -8.06 4.05 -4.58
CA LEU A 50 -7.61 2.73 -5.00
C LEU A 50 -7.16 2.73 -6.47
N ALA A 51 -7.93 3.34 -7.37
CA ALA A 51 -7.57 3.47 -8.77
C ALA A 51 -6.23 4.20 -8.95
N THR A 52 -6.08 5.35 -8.27
CA THR A 52 -4.85 6.17 -8.31
C THR A 52 -3.64 5.38 -7.82
N LEU A 53 -3.76 4.68 -6.69
CA LEU A 53 -2.68 3.88 -6.13
C LEU A 53 -2.24 2.76 -7.08
N LEU A 54 -3.19 2.08 -7.71
CA LEU A 54 -2.91 1.01 -8.67
C LEU A 54 -2.23 1.55 -9.94
N ILE A 55 -2.65 2.70 -10.45
CA ILE A 55 -2.01 3.36 -11.61
C ILE A 55 -0.56 3.71 -11.29
N ASN A 56 -0.32 4.32 -10.12
CA ASN A 56 1.03 4.68 -9.67
C ASN A 56 1.92 3.44 -9.52
N ARG A 57 1.37 2.35 -8.98
CA ARG A 57 2.08 1.06 -8.84
C ARG A 57 2.49 0.44 -10.18
N HIS A 58 1.72 0.69 -11.23
CA HIS A 58 1.95 0.16 -12.58
C HIS A 58 2.67 1.15 -13.51
N GLY A 59 3.33 2.19 -12.97
CA GLY A 59 4.10 3.13 -13.78
C GLY A 59 3.23 3.94 -14.76
N GLY A 60 1.95 4.15 -14.43
CA GLY A 60 0.99 4.87 -15.26
C GLY A 60 0.25 4.02 -16.30
N VAL A 61 0.66 2.78 -16.54
CA VAL A 61 0.04 1.90 -17.56
C VAL A 61 -0.53 0.65 -16.90
N LEU A 62 -1.85 0.61 -16.76
CA LEU A 62 -2.54 -0.54 -16.18
C LEU A 62 -2.69 -1.68 -17.20
N PRO A 63 -2.51 -2.95 -16.79
CA PRO A 63 -2.94 -4.10 -17.58
C PRO A 63 -4.44 -4.01 -17.95
N PRO A 64 -4.87 -4.47 -19.13
CA PRO A 64 -6.26 -4.29 -19.60
C PRO A 64 -7.33 -4.78 -18.63
N LEU A 65 -7.10 -5.92 -17.97
CA LEU A 65 -8.03 -6.46 -16.96
C LEU A 65 -8.16 -5.54 -15.75
N LEU A 66 -7.06 -4.96 -15.30
CA LEU A 66 -7.05 -4.04 -14.15
C LEU A 66 -7.68 -2.70 -14.50
N ALA A 67 -7.43 -2.20 -15.72
CA ALA A 67 -8.08 -1.01 -16.26
C ALA A 67 -9.61 -1.17 -16.32
N SER A 68 -10.10 -2.31 -16.82
CA SER A 68 -11.53 -2.61 -16.86
C SER A 68 -12.15 -2.74 -15.47
N ALA A 69 -11.45 -3.40 -14.53
CA ALA A 69 -11.90 -3.49 -13.14
C ALA A 69 -12.00 -2.12 -12.46
N ILE A 70 -11.00 -1.25 -12.68
CA ILE A 70 -11.00 0.12 -12.16
C ILE A 70 -12.16 0.93 -12.75
N GLN A 71 -12.38 0.88 -14.08
CA GLN A 71 -13.49 1.59 -14.71
C GLN A 71 -14.86 1.20 -14.13
N ARG A 72 -15.09 -0.10 -13.89
CA ARG A 72 -16.31 -0.59 -13.25
C ARG A 72 -16.41 -0.13 -11.80
N LEU A 73 -15.30 -0.13 -11.07
CA LEU A 73 -15.24 0.31 -9.69
C LEU A 73 -15.51 1.82 -9.54
N THR A 74 -15.03 2.64 -10.48
CA THR A 74 -15.19 4.10 -10.47
C THR A 74 -16.48 4.59 -11.12
N GLY A 75 -17.29 3.70 -11.70
CA GLY A 75 -18.60 4.05 -12.27
C GLY A 75 -18.52 4.91 -13.53
N THR A 76 -17.41 4.92 -14.25
CA THR A 76 -17.24 5.71 -15.49
C THR A 76 -17.73 4.95 -16.73
N GLY A 77 -18.81 4.18 -16.58
CA GLY A 77 -19.42 3.36 -17.64
C GLY A 77 -20.54 4.10 -18.35
#